data_AF-A0A7S0VRK2-F1
#
_entry.id   AF-A0A7S0VRK2-F1
#
_cell.length_a   1.000
_cell.length_b   1.000
_cell.length_c   1.000
_cell.angle_alpha   90.00
_cell.angle_beta   90.00
_cell.angle_gamma   90.00
#
_symmetry.space_group_name_H-M   'P 1'
#
loop_
_entity.id
_entity.type
_entity.pdbx_description
1 polymer ?
#
loop_
_entity_poly.entity_id
_entity_poly.type
_entity_poly.pdbx_seq_one_letter_code
_entity_poly.pdbx_strand_id
1 'polypeptide(L)'
;LDFFKRQYGDVPCTVDTSGEKQETTLGGYLGRFDEFGGLPHGTPVPYLRTWYFSDDIPELVDDFTPPDHFHSSDAFRALPEDLRPPFRWLFFGPRGTQSSLHVDVWETDAWLGML
;
A
#
# COMPACT_ATOMS: atom_id res chain seq x y z
N LEU A 1 -11.77 -4.16 -6.20
CA LEU A 1 -11.87 -4.37 -4.73
C LEU A 1 -12.41 -5.74 -4.35
N ASP A 2 -13.44 -6.26 -5.03
CA ASP A 2 -14.08 -7.54 -4.65
C ASP A 2 -13.15 -8.76 -4.61
N PHE A 3 -12.16 -8.82 -5.51
CA PHE A 3 -11.11 -9.84 -5.48
C PHE A 3 -10.40 -9.86 -4.11
N PHE A 4 -9.88 -8.72 -3.67
CA PHE A 4 -9.18 -8.59 -2.39
C PHE A 4 -10.08 -8.88 -1.19
N LYS A 5 -11.34 -8.42 -1.21
CA LYS A 5 -12.32 -8.74 -0.16
C LYS A 5 -12.53 -10.25 -0.03
N ARG A 6 -12.63 -10.96 -1.15
CA ARG A 6 -12.92 -12.40 -1.17
C ARG A 6 -11.71 -13.26 -0.83
N GLN A 7 -10.55 -12.96 -1.41
CA GLN A 7 -9.36 -13.79 -1.25
C GLN A 7 -8.57 -13.48 0.03
N TYR A 8 -8.56 -12.21 0.42
CA TYR A 8 -7.65 -11.70 1.46
C TYR A 8 -8.40 -10.88 2.53
N GLY A 9 -9.72 -11.05 2.64
CA GLY A 9 -10.56 -10.25 3.52
C GLY A 9 -10.21 -10.36 5.00
N ASP A 10 -9.67 -11.50 5.43
CA ASP A 10 -9.28 -11.76 6.82
C ASP A 10 -7.85 -11.31 7.14
N VAL A 11 -7.08 -10.86 6.15
CA VAL A 11 -5.70 -10.41 6.35
C VAL A 11 -5.70 -9.16 7.22
N PRO A 12 -4.98 -9.16 8.36
CA PRO A 12 -4.90 -7.99 9.24
C PRO A 12 -4.18 -6.84 8.53
N CYS A 13 -4.63 -5.61 8.75
CA CYS A 13 -3.95 -4.44 8.24
C CYS A 13 -4.18 -3.21 9.14
N THR A 14 -3.25 -2.25 9.03
CA THR A 14 -3.32 -0.99 9.75
C THR A 14 -3.70 0.15 8.80
N VAL A 15 -4.81 0.82 9.06
CA VAL A 15 -5.26 2.00 8.30
C VAL A 15 -4.91 3.29 9.04
N ASP A 16 -4.44 4.30 8.30
CA ASP A 16 -4.06 5.61 8.84
C ASP A 16 -5.17 6.63 8.52
N THR A 17 -5.65 7.35 9.53
CA THR A 17 -6.57 8.47 9.38
C THR A 17 -5.93 9.71 9.99
N SER A 18 -5.22 10.49 9.17
CA SER A 18 -4.54 11.72 9.60
C SER A 18 -3.56 11.51 10.78
N GLY A 19 -2.83 10.41 10.76
CA GLY A 19 -1.84 10.03 11.78
C GLY A 19 -2.39 9.13 12.88
N GLU A 20 -3.72 9.00 13.01
CA GLU A 20 -4.31 7.98 13.89
C GLU A 20 -4.34 6.63 13.18
N LYS A 21 -3.69 5.63 13.78
CA LYS A 21 -3.61 4.27 13.24
C LYS A 21 -4.69 3.41 13.86
N GLN A 22 -5.41 2.66 13.03
CA GLN A 22 -6.41 1.71 13.45
C GLN A 22 -6.12 0.33 12.85
N GLU A 23 -6.09 -0.68 13.71
CA GLU A 23 -6.02 -2.09 13.30
C GLU A 23 -7.39 -2.58 12.82
N THR A 24 -7.40 -3.33 11.72
CA THR A 24 -8.59 -3.95 11.15
C THR A 24 -8.20 -5.14 10.28
N THR A 25 -9.14 -5.68 9.50
CA THR A 25 -8.84 -6.60 8.40
C THR A 25 -9.06 -5.90 7.07
N LEU A 26 -8.39 -6.38 6.01
CA LEU A 26 -8.54 -5.83 4.67
C LEU A 26 -10.01 -5.84 4.22
N GLY A 27 -10.74 -6.92 4.50
CA GLY A 27 -12.17 -7.04 4.21
C GLY A 27 -13.02 -6.05 5.01
N GLY A 28 -12.70 -5.84 6.29
CA GLY A 28 -13.35 -4.85 7.15
C GLY A 28 -13.18 -3.42 6.63
N TYR A 29 -11.95 -3.06 6.23
CA TYR A 29 -11.65 -1.76 5.63
C TYR A 29 -12.34 -1.58 4.27
N LEU A 30 -12.12 -2.51 3.34
CA LEU A 30 -12.68 -2.44 1.99
C LEU A 30 -14.22 -2.52 1.99
N GLY A 31 -14.82 -3.16 2.99
CA GLY A 31 -16.28 -3.23 3.17
C GLY A 31 -16.93 -1.85 3.35
N ARG A 32 -16.16 -0.88 3.86
CA ARG A 32 -16.59 0.51 4.11
C ARG A 32 -16.01 1.52 3.12
N PHE A 33 -15.38 1.05 2.04
CA PHE A 33 -14.65 1.90 1.10
C PHE A 33 -15.51 3.01 0.48
N ASP A 34 -16.76 2.69 0.11
CA ASP A 34 -17.70 3.67 -0.45
C ASP A 34 -18.20 4.67 0.61
N GLU A 35 -18.41 4.21 1.85
CA GLU A 35 -18.76 5.08 2.99
C GLU A 35 -17.66 6.13 3.21
N PHE A 36 -16.40 5.70 3.24
CA PHE A 36 -15.25 6.59 3.37
C PHE A 36 -15.09 7.54 2.19
N GLY A 37 -15.31 7.06 0.96
CA GLY A 37 -15.25 7.90 -0.24
C GLY A 37 -16.40 8.91 -0.37
N GLY A 38 -17.48 8.71 0.38
CA GLY A 38 -18.62 9.61 0.47
C GLY A 38 -18.52 10.67 1.57
N LEU A 39 -17.42 10.69 2.34
CA LEU A 39 -17.22 11.68 3.39
C LEU A 39 -17.17 13.11 2.82
N PRO A 40 -17.64 14.13 3.58
CA PRO A 40 -17.55 15.52 3.17
C PRO A 40 -16.12 15.94 2.85
N HIS A 41 -15.99 16.91 1.94
CA HIS A 41 -14.68 17.46 1.61
C HIS A 41 -14.00 18.06 2.86
N GLY A 42 -12.71 17.76 3.04
CA GLY A 42 -11.92 18.19 4.20
C GLY A 42 -12.02 17.27 5.41
N THR A 43 -12.87 16.24 5.39
CA THR A 43 -12.87 15.20 6.43
C THR A 43 -11.65 14.28 6.24
N PRO A 44 -10.90 13.93 7.30
CA PRO A 44 -9.87 12.90 7.23
C PRO A 44 -10.44 11.56 6.74
N VAL A 45 -9.82 11.00 5.70
CA VAL A 45 -10.26 9.75 5.08
C VAL A 45 -9.26 8.64 5.43
N PRO A 46 -9.70 7.47 5.93
CA PRO A 46 -8.81 6.36 6.24
C PRO A 46 -8.09 5.83 5.00
N TYR A 47 -6.78 5.63 5.10
CA TYR A 47 -5.89 5.25 4.01
C TYR A 47 -4.97 4.09 4.41
N LEU A 48 -5.06 2.96 3.70
CA LEU A 48 -4.09 1.88 3.82
C LEU A 48 -2.87 2.20 2.95
N ARG A 49 -1.85 2.83 3.56
CA ARG A 49 -0.71 3.43 2.83
C ARG A 49 0.68 2.95 3.20
N THR A 50 0.81 2.18 4.27
CA THR A 50 2.09 1.64 4.74
C THR A 50 2.06 0.12 4.76
N TRP A 51 1.27 -0.50 3.89
CA TRP A 51 1.09 -1.94 3.88
C TRP A 51 2.19 -2.62 3.07
N TYR A 52 3.10 -3.28 3.77
CA TYR A 52 4.11 -4.15 3.18
C TYR A 52 3.50 -5.54 2.92
N PHE A 53 2.72 -5.62 1.84
CA PHE A 53 1.85 -6.76 1.59
C PHE A 53 2.57 -8.11 1.42
N SER A 54 3.85 -8.12 1.03
CA SER A 54 4.56 -9.36 0.75
C SER A 54 4.91 -10.18 1.99
N ASP A 55 4.87 -9.59 3.18
CA ASP A 55 4.98 -10.34 4.43
C ASP A 55 3.70 -11.12 4.74
N ASP A 56 2.55 -10.58 4.35
CA ASP A 56 1.23 -11.17 4.62
C ASP A 56 0.75 -12.06 3.46
N ILE A 57 1.06 -11.68 2.22
CA ILE A 57 0.56 -12.27 0.98
C ILE A 57 1.71 -12.32 -0.06
N PRO A 58 2.73 -13.16 0.16
CA PRO A 58 3.92 -13.21 -0.68
C PRO A 58 3.62 -13.55 -2.15
N GLU A 59 2.58 -14.32 -2.43
CA GLU A 59 2.17 -14.73 -3.78
C GLU A 59 1.78 -13.56 -4.68
N LEU A 60 1.31 -12.43 -4.12
CA LEU A 60 0.95 -11.25 -4.92
C LEU A 60 2.16 -10.56 -5.56
N VAL A 61 3.38 -10.88 -5.11
CA VAL A 61 4.61 -10.38 -5.74
C VAL A 61 4.74 -10.88 -7.17
N ASP A 62 4.25 -12.08 -7.45
CA ASP A 62 4.36 -12.73 -8.76
C ASP A 62 3.28 -12.25 -9.75
N ASP A 63 2.28 -11.50 -9.28
CA ASP A 63 1.16 -11.00 -10.11
C ASP A 63 1.53 -9.77 -10.96
N PHE A 64 2.70 -9.17 -10.74
CA PHE A 64 3.18 -8.05 -11.55
C PHE A 64 4.69 -8.06 -11.72
N THR A 65 5.16 -7.45 -12.80
CA THR A 65 6.59 -7.23 -13.05
C THR A 65 6.86 -5.74 -13.12
N PRO A 66 7.74 -5.19 -12.26
CA PRO A 66 8.10 -3.78 -12.34
C PRO A 66 8.76 -3.46 -13.69
N PRO A 67 8.68 -2.21 -14.18
CA PRO A 67 9.25 -1.85 -15.47
C PRO A 67 10.77 -2.12 -15.54
N ASP A 68 11.25 -2.69 -16.63
CA ASP A 68 12.63 -3.15 -16.80
C ASP A 68 13.69 -2.10 -16.44
N HIS A 69 13.43 -0.83 -16.80
CA HIS A 69 14.37 0.27 -16.58
C HIS A 69 14.60 0.59 -15.10
N PHE A 70 13.61 0.39 -14.22
CA PHE A 70 13.79 0.54 -12.77
C PHE A 70 14.51 -0.66 -12.15
N HIS A 71 14.21 -1.86 -12.65
CA HIS A 71 14.74 -3.10 -12.06
C HIS A 71 16.22 -3.34 -12.39
N SER A 72 16.67 -2.94 -13.57
CA SER A 72 18.05 -3.15 -14.03
C SER A 72 19.09 -2.34 -13.25
N SER A 73 18.67 -1.24 -12.60
CA SER A 73 19.53 -0.32 -11.83
C SER A 73 19.31 -0.40 -10.32
N ASP A 74 18.58 -1.41 -9.84
CA ASP A 74 18.30 -1.57 -8.41
C ASP A 74 19.57 -1.92 -7.62
N ALA A 75 20.19 -0.90 -7.04
CA ALA A 75 21.42 -1.01 -6.27
C ALA A 75 21.25 -1.81 -4.97
N PHE A 76 20.02 -1.93 -4.43
CA PHE A 76 19.77 -2.71 -3.22
C PHE A 76 19.97 -4.22 -3.45
N ARG A 77 19.98 -4.68 -4.71
CA ARG A 77 20.32 -6.07 -5.03
C ARG A 77 21.75 -6.47 -4.63
N ALA A 78 22.64 -5.49 -4.44
CA ALA A 78 24.00 -5.73 -3.94
C ALA A 78 24.04 -6.05 -2.43
N LEU A 79 22.97 -5.76 -1.68
CA LEU A 79 22.86 -6.13 -0.28
C LEU A 79 22.46 -7.61 -0.12
N PRO A 80 22.90 -8.26 0.99
CA PRO A 80 22.30 -9.49 1.48
C PRO A 80 20.77 -9.37 1.56
N GLU A 81 20.06 -10.45 1.25
CA GLU A 81 18.61 -10.45 1.12
C GLU A 81 17.89 -9.99 2.40
N ASP A 82 18.41 -10.38 3.56
CA ASP A 82 17.93 -9.98 4.89
C ASP A 82 18.19 -8.51 5.24
N LEU A 83 19.03 -7.82 4.46
CA LEU A 83 19.32 -6.39 4.60
C LEU A 83 18.63 -5.53 3.53
N ARG A 84 17.90 -6.14 2.59
CA ARG A 84 17.18 -5.40 1.56
C ARG A 84 15.93 -4.75 2.17
N PRO A 85 15.74 -3.44 1.99
CA PRO A 85 14.55 -2.77 2.51
C PRO A 85 13.29 -3.25 1.79
N PRO A 86 12.14 -3.25 2.50
CA PRO A 86 10.85 -3.69 1.98
C PRO A 86 10.18 -2.63 1.08
N PHE A 87 10.82 -2.24 -0.03
CA PHE A 87 10.35 -1.15 -0.90
C PHE A 87 9.23 -1.54 -1.87
N ARG A 88 8.22 -2.25 -1.38
CA ARG A 88 7.03 -2.65 -2.16
C ARG A 88 5.78 -2.46 -1.33
N TRP A 89 4.95 -1.51 -1.71
CA TRP A 89 3.74 -1.21 -0.97
C TRP A 89 2.52 -1.38 -1.87
N LEU A 90 1.43 -1.85 -1.26
CA LEU A 90 0.12 -1.82 -1.88
C LEU A 90 -0.72 -0.76 -1.18
N PHE A 91 -1.31 0.13 -1.97
CA PHE A 91 -2.09 1.25 -1.47
C PHE A 91 -3.58 1.01 -1.74
N PHE A 92 -4.42 1.19 -0.72
CA PHE A 92 -5.86 1.29 -0.90
C PHE A 92 -6.36 2.58 -0.27
N GLY A 93 -6.86 3.49 -1.09
CA GLY A 93 -7.40 4.76 -0.64
C GLY A 93 -8.68 5.12 -1.39
N PRO A 94 -9.81 5.33 -0.71
CA PRO A 94 -11.02 5.83 -1.34
C PRO A 94 -10.87 7.31 -1.71
N ARG A 95 -11.87 7.86 -2.40
CA ARG A 95 -11.90 9.28 -2.77
C ARG A 95 -11.60 10.16 -1.54
N GLY A 96 -10.64 11.08 -1.69
CA GLY A 96 -10.27 12.04 -0.64
C GLY A 96 -9.04 11.64 0.19
N THR A 97 -8.50 10.42 0.04
CA THR A 97 -7.20 10.09 0.63
C THR A 97 -6.08 10.89 -0.03
N GLN A 98 -5.10 11.29 0.79
CA GLN A 98 -3.93 12.04 0.33
C GLN A 98 -2.68 11.64 1.12
N SER A 99 -1.52 11.80 0.50
CA SER A 99 -0.22 11.81 1.17
C SER A 99 0.31 13.24 1.18
N SER A 100 0.85 13.69 2.30
CA SER A 100 1.54 14.98 2.38
C SER A 100 2.73 15.01 1.42
N LEU A 101 3.09 16.20 0.94
CA LEU A 101 4.30 16.40 0.14
C LEU A 101 5.54 15.92 0.93
N HIS A 102 6.36 15.08 0.30
CA HIS A 102 7.57 14.51 0.90
C HIS A 102 8.59 14.14 -0.18
N VAL A 103 9.79 13.77 0.27
CA VAL A 103 10.83 13.09 -0.51
C VAL A 103 10.89 11.66 0.02
N ASP A 104 11.02 10.68 -0.87
CA ASP A 104 11.14 9.28 -0.48
C ASP A 104 12.39 9.04 0.38
N VAL A 105 12.31 8.02 1.24
CA VAL A 105 13.39 7.67 2.16
C VAL A 105 14.66 7.37 1.37
N TRP A 106 15.77 7.99 1.77
CA TRP A 106 17.08 7.87 1.11
C TRP A 106 17.11 8.37 -0.34
N GLU A 107 16.18 9.25 -0.72
CA GLU A 107 16.13 9.88 -2.04
C GLU A 107 16.03 8.85 -3.17
N THR A 108 15.39 7.71 -2.90
CA THR A 108 15.16 6.68 -3.91
C THR A 108 14.16 7.16 -4.96
N ASP A 109 14.36 6.74 -6.20
CA ASP A 109 13.31 6.84 -7.22
C ASP A 109 12.22 5.79 -6.96
N ALA A 110 10.98 6.14 -7.31
CA ALA A 110 9.83 5.24 -7.20
C ALA A 110 9.04 5.20 -8.52
N TRP A 111 8.36 4.06 -8.74
CA TRP A 111 7.35 3.92 -9.78
C TRP A 111 6.02 3.55 -9.12
N LEU A 112 4.92 4.09 -9.63
CA LEU A 112 3.58 3.85 -9.10
C LEU A 112 2.68 3.30 -10.20
N GLY A 113 2.27 2.03 -10.04
CA GLY A 113 1.23 1.42 -10.86
C GLY A 113 -0.15 1.70 -10.26
N MET A 114 -1.10 2.20 -11.07
CA MET A 114 -2.51 2.28 -10.70
C MET A 114 -3.28 1.19 -11.43
N LEU A 115 -4.09 0.43 -10.67
CA LEU A 115 -4.91 -0.69 -11.14
C LEU A 115 -6.41 -0.35 -11.12
#